data_AF-A0A9D5PR41-F1
#
_entry.id   AF-A0A9D5PR41-F1
#
_cell.length_a   1.000
_cell.length_b   1.000
_cell.length_c   1.000
_cell.angle_alpha   90.00
_cell.angle_beta   90.00
_cell.angle_gamma   90.00
#
_symmetry.space_group_name_H-M   'P 1'
#
loop_
_entity.id
_entity.type
_entity.pdbx_description
1 polymer ?
#
loop_
_entity_poly.entity_id
_entity_poly.type
_entity_poly.pdbx_seq_one_letter_code
_entity_poly.pdbx_strand_id
1 'polypeptide(L)'
;MKKRTKICLVTVKLIILAVLFSPYIRAEYLTFVYGKQFAGLEQQTNILNPARYFRVLAYSETEATVFYVSDTGDLMTFVKDANGEWERAEWKTIWSTTGSADEFMWPYYR
;
A
#
# COMPACT_ATOMS: atom_id res chain seq x y z
N MET A 1 21.78 30.75 23.93
CA MET A 1 20.63 30.52 23.03
C MET A 1 20.84 29.44 21.96
N LYS A 2 22.07 29.00 21.64
CA LYS A 2 22.36 28.12 20.47
C LYS A 2 22.04 26.62 20.64
N LYS A 3 22.05 26.07 21.86
CA LYS A 3 21.94 24.61 22.10
C LYS A 3 20.49 24.11 22.09
N ARG A 4 19.57 24.84 22.76
CA ARG A 4 18.14 24.49 22.84
C ARG A 4 17.44 24.58 21.48
N THR A 5 17.75 25.60 20.68
CA THR A 5 17.21 25.73 19.31
C THR A 5 17.67 24.60 18.39
N LYS A 6 18.95 24.20 18.46
CA LYS A 6 19.48 23.06 17.69
C LYS A 6 18.78 21.75 18.07
N ILE A 7 18.57 21.50 19.37
CA ILE A 7 17.84 20.31 19.84
C ILE A 7 16.42 20.32 19.30
N CYS A 8 15.70 21.45 19.40
CA CYS A 8 14.34 21.57 18.89
C CYS A 8 14.26 21.27 17.38
N LEU A 9 15.19 21.81 16.58
CA LEU A 9 15.25 21.53 15.14
C LEU A 9 15.51 20.04 14.84
N VAL A 10 16.38 19.38 15.61
CA VAL A 10 16.63 17.94 15.45
C VAL A 10 15.39 17.13 15.79
N THR A 11 14.72 17.44 16.90
CA THR A 11 13.48 16.77 17.31
C THR A 11 12.39 16.91 16.24
N VAL A 12 12.18 18.12 15.70
CA VAL A 12 11.19 18.35 14.64
C VAL A 12 11.51 17.52 13.39
N LYS A 13 12.79 17.48 12.97
CA LYS A 13 13.20 16.64 11.84
C LYS A 13 12.92 15.15 12.07
N LEU A 14 13.19 14.65 13.28
CA LEU A 14 12.91 13.27 13.63
C LEU A 14 11.41 12.95 13.60
N ILE A 15 10.57 13.86 14.09
CA ILE A 15 9.11 13.70 14.03
C ILE A 15 8.63 13.65 12.58
N ILE A 16 9.13 14.55 11.71
CA ILE A 16 8.79 14.56 10.29
C ILE A 16 9.19 13.23 9.63
N LEU A 17 10.41 12.74 9.89
CA LEU A 17 10.86 11.45 9.38
C LEU A 17 9.96 10.30 9.88
N ALA A 18 9.63 10.28 11.17
CA ALA A 18 8.75 9.25 11.73
C ALA A 18 7.37 9.23 11.06
N VAL A 19 6.76 10.41 10.83
CA VAL A 19 5.48 10.53 10.11
C VAL A 19 5.60 10.02 8.68
N LEU A 20 6.68 10.38 7.97
CA LEU A 20 6.92 9.92 6.60
C LEU A 20 7.07 8.39 6.53
N PHE A 21 7.86 7.79 7.42
CA PHE A 21 8.10 6.34 7.38
C PHE A 21 6.96 5.50 7.96
N SER A 22 6.08 6.09 8.77
CA SER A 22 4.99 5.37 9.43
C SER A 22 4.10 4.52 8.49
N PRO A 23 3.71 4.97 7.29
CA PRO A 23 2.85 4.19 6.40
C PRO A 23 3.59 2.99 5.80
N TYR A 24 4.90 3.08 5.56
CA TYR A 24 5.71 1.96 5.08
C TYR A 24 5.82 0.87 6.15
N ILE A 25 6.08 1.27 7.41
CA ILE A 25 6.15 0.32 8.52
C ILE A 25 4.80 -0.39 8.70
N ARG A 26 3.70 0.38 8.67
CA ARG A 26 2.34 -0.17 8.74
C ARG A 26 2.08 -1.17 7.61
N ALA A 27 2.42 -0.80 6.37
CA ALA A 27 2.19 -1.66 5.22
C ALA A 27 3.00 -2.96 5.29
N GLU A 28 4.26 -2.90 5.74
CA GLU A 28 5.08 -4.09 5.94
C GLU A 28 4.50 -5.00 7.03
N TYR A 29 4.08 -4.42 8.16
CA TYR A 29 3.42 -5.17 9.24
C TYR A 29 2.14 -5.86 8.77
N LEU A 30 1.25 -5.13 8.10
CA LEU A 30 0.00 -5.68 7.58
C LEU A 30 0.23 -6.75 6.52
N THR A 31 1.23 -6.57 5.66
CA THR A 31 1.61 -7.55 4.65
C THR A 31 2.15 -8.82 5.29
N PHE A 32 2.96 -8.69 6.34
CA PHE A 32 3.48 -9.84 7.09
C PHE A 32 2.35 -10.64 7.76
N VAL A 33 1.38 -9.95 8.38
CA VAL A 33 0.29 -10.61 9.12
C VAL A 33 -0.78 -11.18 8.20
N TYR A 34 -1.24 -10.42 7.20
CA TYR A 34 -2.42 -10.74 6.40
C TYR A 34 -2.13 -11.06 4.94
N GLY A 35 -0.89 -10.87 4.47
CA GLY A 35 -0.56 -10.95 3.05
C GLY A 35 -0.89 -12.29 2.40
N LYS A 36 -0.86 -13.40 3.16
CA LYS A 36 -1.24 -14.72 2.65
C LYS A 36 -2.67 -14.77 2.10
N GLN A 37 -3.57 -13.92 2.60
CA GLN A 37 -4.97 -13.86 2.15
C GLN A 37 -5.11 -13.18 0.78
N PHE A 38 -4.14 -12.35 0.38
CA PHE A 38 -4.22 -11.50 -0.81
C PHE A 38 -3.27 -11.91 -1.92
N ALA A 39 -2.37 -12.87 -1.67
CA ALA A 39 -1.47 -13.38 -2.69
C ALA A 39 -2.25 -13.99 -3.87
N GLY A 40 -2.12 -13.42 -5.07
CA GLY A 40 -2.77 -13.89 -6.28
C GLY A 40 -4.19 -13.38 -6.50
N LEU A 41 -4.76 -12.61 -5.57
CA LEU A 41 -6.12 -12.07 -5.74
C LEU A 41 -6.21 -10.97 -6.81
N GLU A 42 -5.09 -10.37 -7.21
CA GLU A 42 -5.06 -9.46 -8.36
C GLU A 42 -5.45 -10.14 -9.67
N GLN A 43 -5.38 -11.47 -9.72
CA GLN A 43 -5.70 -12.29 -10.89
C GLN A 43 -7.18 -12.66 -11.00
N GLN A 44 -8.06 -12.22 -10.09
CA GLN A 44 -9.49 -12.54 -10.14
C GLN A 44 -10.14 -12.24 -11.51
N THR A 45 -9.66 -11.24 -12.24
CA THR A 45 -10.16 -10.93 -13.60
C THR A 45 -9.27 -11.40 -14.75
N ASN A 46 -8.08 -11.97 -14.50
CA ASN A 46 -7.09 -12.36 -15.52
C ASN A 46 -6.69 -11.25 -16.51
N ILE A 47 -6.90 -9.98 -16.16
CA ILE A 47 -6.55 -8.82 -17.02
C ILE A 47 -5.13 -8.34 -16.75
N LEU A 48 -4.68 -8.46 -15.49
CA LEU A 48 -3.38 -7.94 -15.06
C LEU A 48 -2.31 -9.02 -15.13
N ASN A 49 -1.08 -8.60 -15.41
CA ASN A 49 0.08 -9.47 -15.23
C ASN A 49 0.22 -9.85 -13.74
N PRO A 50 0.75 -11.04 -13.43
CA PRO A 50 1.05 -11.42 -12.05
C PRO A 50 1.92 -10.36 -11.36
N ALA A 51 1.54 -10.01 -10.13
CA ALA A 51 2.30 -9.01 -9.38
C ALA A 51 3.71 -9.54 -9.04
N ARG A 52 4.74 -8.70 -9.21
CA ARG A 52 6.10 -8.97 -8.73
C ARG A 52 6.13 -9.00 -7.20
N TYR A 53 5.39 -8.08 -6.58
CA TYR A 53 5.14 -8.04 -5.14
C TYR A 53 3.87 -7.23 -4.86
N PHE A 54 3.40 -7.28 -3.62
CA PHE A 54 2.30 -6.45 -3.16
C PHE A 54 2.51 -5.96 -1.73
N ARG A 55 1.68 -4.99 -1.31
CA ARG A 55 1.62 -4.47 0.06
C ARG A 55 0.18 -4.26 0.50
N VAL A 56 -0.16 -4.79 1.67
CA VAL A 56 -1.44 -4.51 2.34
C VAL A 56 -1.33 -3.15 3.01
N LEU A 57 -2.08 -2.16 2.54
CA LEU A 57 -2.04 -0.78 3.04
C LEU A 57 -3.02 -0.54 4.18
N ALA A 58 -4.18 -1.19 4.09
CA ALA A 58 -5.23 -1.15 5.09
C ALA A 58 -5.87 -2.52 5.22
N TYR A 59 -6.32 -2.86 6.42
CA TYR A 59 -7.00 -4.11 6.71
C TYR A 59 -7.99 -3.90 7.84
N SER A 60 -9.16 -4.52 7.68
CA SER A 60 -10.19 -4.75 8.68
C SER A 60 -10.75 -6.17 8.46
N GLU A 61 -11.66 -6.62 9.31
CA GLU A 61 -12.24 -7.97 9.17
C GLU A 61 -13.06 -8.15 7.89
N THR A 62 -13.64 -7.06 7.37
CA THR A 62 -14.56 -7.04 6.22
C THR A 62 -14.01 -6.35 4.98
N GLU A 63 -12.95 -5.56 5.09
CA GLU A 63 -12.38 -4.77 3.99
C GLU A 63 -10.86 -4.69 4.08
N ALA A 64 -10.17 -4.76 2.94
CA ALA A 64 -8.73 -4.54 2.86
C ALA A 64 -8.36 -3.77 1.59
N THR A 65 -7.32 -2.94 1.70
CA THR A 65 -6.72 -2.23 0.56
C THR A 65 -5.33 -2.78 0.32
N VAL A 66 -5.06 -3.23 -0.91
CA VAL A 66 -3.80 -3.85 -1.31
C VAL A 66 -3.26 -3.15 -2.53
N PHE A 67 -1.96 -2.88 -2.52
CA PHE A 67 -1.24 -2.32 -3.66
C PHE A 67 -0.38 -3.39 -4.31
N TYR A 68 -0.66 -3.71 -5.57
CA TYR A 68 0.09 -4.67 -6.37
C TYR A 68 1.04 -3.95 -7.32
N VAL A 69 2.24 -4.51 -7.49
CA VAL A 69 3.28 -3.93 -8.34
C VAL A 69 3.71 -4.94 -9.39
N SER A 70 3.52 -4.59 -10.65
CA SER A 70 3.98 -5.29 -11.84
C SER A 70 4.63 -4.27 -12.79
N ASP A 71 4.31 -4.27 -14.09
CA ASP A 71 4.60 -3.15 -15.00
C ASP A 71 3.68 -1.93 -14.73
N THR A 72 2.66 -2.15 -13.89
CA THR A 72 1.73 -1.17 -13.33
C THR A 72 1.75 -1.20 -11.81
N GLY A 73 1.34 -0.09 -11.20
CA GLY A 73 1.04 -0.01 -9.78
C GLY A 73 -0.47 0.09 -9.58
N ASP A 74 -1.08 -0.96 -9.04
CA ASP A 74 -2.52 -1.10 -8.94
C ASP A 74 -2.99 -1.11 -7.49
N LEU A 75 -3.85 -0.14 -7.16
CA LEU A 75 -4.54 -0.07 -5.89
C LEU A 75 -5.86 -0.83 -6.00
N MET A 76 -6.05 -1.81 -5.14
CA MET A 76 -7.27 -2.63 -5.11
C MET A 76 -7.88 -2.65 -3.72
N THR A 77 -9.21 -2.54 -3.68
CA THR A 77 -9.99 -2.75 -2.46
C THR A 77 -10.72 -4.07 -2.57
N PHE A 78 -10.59 -4.90 -1.54
CA PHE A 78 -11.29 -6.16 -1.39
C PHE A 78 -12.28 -6.07 -0.24
N VAL A 79 -13.47 -6.62 -0.45
CA VAL A 79 -14.50 -6.77 0.58
C VAL A 79 -14.72 -8.25 0.79
N LYS A 80 -14.91 -8.65 2.06
CA LYS A 80 -15.19 -10.02 2.41
C LYS A 80 -16.68 -10.32 2.21
N ASP A 81 -16.98 -11.35 1.45
CA ASP A 81 -18.35 -11.79 1.17
C ASP A 81 -18.98 -12.51 2.38
N ALA A 82 -20.24 -12.94 2.23
CA ALA A 82 -20.95 -13.69 3.27
C ALA A 82 -20.34 -15.07 3.59
N ASN A 83 -19.55 -15.63 2.67
CA ASN A 83 -18.88 -16.92 2.83
C ASN A 83 -17.48 -16.79 3.45
N GLY A 84 -16.99 -15.55 3.62
CA GLY A 84 -15.68 -15.26 4.18
C GLY A 84 -14.56 -15.13 3.14
N GLU A 85 -14.89 -15.14 1.85
CA GLU A 85 -13.98 -15.01 0.72
C GLU A 85 -13.78 -13.53 0.36
N TRP A 86 -12.59 -13.18 -0.11
CA TRP A 86 -12.26 -11.82 -0.51
C TRP A 86 -12.62 -11.58 -1.97
N GLU A 87 -13.49 -10.62 -2.23
CA GLU A 87 -13.88 -10.21 -3.58
C GLU A 87 -13.40 -8.79 -3.87
N ARG A 88 -12.89 -8.56 -5.09
CA ARG A 88 -12.45 -7.22 -5.52
C ARG A 88 -13.66 -6.30 -5.69
N ALA A 89 -13.74 -5.28 -4.84
CA ALA A 89 -14.77 -4.24 -4.90
C ALA A 89 -14.35 -3.08 -5.82
N GLU A 90 -13.10 -2.61 -5.68
CA GLU A 90 -12.59 -1.47 -6.45
C GLU A 90 -11.17 -1.73 -6.97
N TRP A 91 -10.85 -1.12 -8.11
CA TRP A 91 -9.53 -1.16 -8.71
C TRP A 91 -9.21 0.19 -9.35
N LYS A 92 -8.01 0.70 -9.06
CA LYS A 92 -7.43 1.88 -9.68
C LYS A 92 -5.96 1.66 -10.00
N THR A 93 -5.57 1.82 -11.27
CA THR A 93 -4.17 1.89 -11.67
C THR A 93 -3.62 3.28 -11.34
N ILE A 94 -2.61 3.34 -10.47
CA ILE A 94 -1.95 4.57 -10.03
C ILE A 94 -0.87 4.97 -11.03
N TRP A 95 -0.02 4.05 -11.46
CA TRP A 95 1.00 4.33 -12.46
C TRP A 95 1.17 3.16 -13.42
N SER A 96 1.67 3.44 -14.63
CA SER A 96 1.97 2.43 -15.63
C SER A 96 3.30 2.74 -16.34
N THR A 97 4.07 1.71 -16.65
CA THR A 97 5.33 1.86 -17.40
C THR A 97 5.09 2.07 -18.90
N THR A 98 4.00 1.52 -19.44
CA THR A 98 3.67 1.54 -20.87
C THR A 98 2.37 2.28 -21.18
N GLY A 99 1.50 2.45 -20.20
CA GLY A 99 0.25 3.21 -20.30
C GLY A 99 0.40 4.69 -19.93
N SER A 100 -0.73 5.39 -19.89
CA SER A 100 -0.79 6.84 -19.59
C SER A 100 -1.06 7.17 -18.12
N ALA A 101 -1.19 6.16 -17.24
CA ALA A 101 -1.44 6.38 -15.82
C ALA A 101 -0.17 6.89 -15.12
N ASP A 102 -0.28 8.03 -14.44
CA ASP A 102 0.82 8.68 -13.69
C ASP A 102 0.25 9.52 -12.54
N GLU A 103 -0.38 8.84 -11.58
CA GLU A 103 -0.88 9.45 -10.35
C GLU A 103 0.10 9.27 -9.18
N PHE A 104 0.00 10.18 -8.21
CA PHE A 104 0.78 10.11 -6.99
C PHE A 104 0.02 9.37 -5.88
N MET A 105 0.73 8.49 -5.17
CA MET A 105 0.26 7.84 -3.95
C MET A 105 1.40 7.78 -2.92
N TRP A 106 1.04 7.92 -1.64
CA TRP A 106 1.93 7.67 -0.50
C TRP A 106 1.33 6.60 0.41
N PRO A 107 2.09 5.57 0.84
CA PRO A 107 3.49 5.29 0.52
C PRO A 107 3.71 4.96 -0.96
N TYR A 108 4.89 5.30 -1.48
CA TYR A 108 5.22 5.16 -2.89
C TYR A 108 5.89 3.80 -3.16
N TYR A 109 5.37 3.07 -4.14
CA TYR A 109 5.89 1.77 -4.57
C TYR A 109 6.01 1.74 -6.10
N ARG A 110 7.13 1.27 -6.65
CA ARG A 110 7.42 1.20 -8.09
C ARG A 110 8.26 -0.04 -8.43
#